data_AF-A0A7X3ULC4-F1
#
_entry.id   AF-A0A7X3ULC4-F1
#
_cell.length_a   1.000
_cell.length_b   1.000
_cell.length_c   1.000
_cell.angle_alpha   90.00
_cell.angle_beta   90.00
_cell.angle_gamma   90.00
#
_symmetry.space_group_name_H-M   'P 1'
#
loop_
_entity.id
_entity.type
_entity.pdbx_description
1 polymer ?
#
loop_
_entity_poly.entity_id
_entity_poly.type
_entity_poly.pdbx_seq_one_letter_code
_entity_poly.pdbx_strand_id
1 'polypeptide(L)'
;MTNTLEAETTLIVKTASMASLNRQQDPLDVSNAVISIHISYPGDFDGDRDVDFSDYLTFISVFGLSSSDANYDARMDMNDDGIINFADFLIFAGVFGTTHS
;
A
#
# COMPACT_ATOMS: atom_id res chain seq x y z
N MET A 1 8.95 15.19 -8.48
CA MET A 1 8.43 14.39 -9.61
C MET A 1 7.62 13.28 -8.99
N THR A 2 6.34 13.52 -8.69
CA THR A 2 5.40 12.48 -8.26
C THR A 2 4.82 11.86 -9.51
N ASN A 3 4.97 10.55 -9.68
CA ASN A 3 4.25 9.81 -10.71
C ASN A 3 2.79 9.69 -10.27
N THR A 4 2.06 10.81 -10.36
CA THR A 4 0.61 10.83 -10.35
C THR A 4 0.18 10.23 -11.69
N LEU A 5 -0.64 9.18 -11.66
CA LEU A 5 -1.23 8.65 -12.89
C LEU A 5 -2.15 9.74 -13.44
N GLU A 6 -1.78 10.33 -14.57
CA GLU A 6 -2.52 11.41 -15.23
C GLU A 6 -3.98 10.99 -15.48
N ALA A 7 -4.88 11.98 -15.54
CA ALA A 7 -6.23 11.78 -16.04
C ALA A 7 -6.14 11.08 -17.41
N GLU A 8 -6.86 9.97 -17.56
CA GLU A 8 -6.87 9.06 -18.73
C GLU A 8 -5.82 7.94 -18.75
N THR A 9 -5.26 7.57 -17.60
CA THR A 9 -4.43 6.36 -17.51
C THR A 9 -5.27 5.09 -17.76
N THR A 10 -4.92 4.33 -18.80
CA THR A 10 -5.56 3.05 -19.12
C THR A 10 -4.64 1.89 -18.74
N LEU A 11 -5.09 1.02 -17.83
CA LEU A 11 -4.42 -0.25 -17.59
C LEU A 11 -4.69 -1.21 -18.77
N ILE A 12 -3.66 -1.52 -19.57
CA ILE A 12 -3.75 -2.50 -20.65
C ILE A 12 -3.24 -3.86 -20.15
N VAL A 13 -4.16 -4.77 -19.81
CA VAL A 13 -3.81 -6.14 -19.42
C VAL A 13 -3.75 -7.01 -20.66
N LYS A 14 -2.54 -7.21 -21.20
CA LYS A 14 -2.33 -8.08 -22.38
C LYS A 14 -2.54 -9.57 -22.06
N THR A 15 -2.23 -9.98 -20.84
CA THR A 15 -2.36 -11.35 -20.33
C THR A 15 -2.52 -11.32 -18.80
N ALA A 16 -3.43 -12.12 -18.24
CA ALA A 16 -3.53 -12.36 -16.80
C ALA A 16 -3.53 -13.88 -16.55
N SER A 17 -2.77 -14.34 -15.56
CA SER A 17 -2.70 -15.76 -15.17
C SER A 17 -2.57 -15.86 -13.65
N MET A 18 -3.42 -16.65 -13.00
CA MET A 18 -3.24 -17.01 -11.59
C MET A 18 -2.59 -18.39 -11.52
N ALA A 19 -1.53 -18.53 -10.76
CA ALA A 19 -0.93 -19.81 -10.45
C ALA A 19 -1.36 -20.22 -9.03
N SER A 20 -2.09 -21.32 -8.91
CA SER A 20 -2.21 -22.02 -7.63
C SER A 20 -0.86 -22.69 -7.30
N LEU A 21 -0.53 -22.83 -6.01
CA LEU A 21 0.70 -23.49 -5.51
C LEU A 21 0.93 -24.88 -6.12
N ASN A 22 -0.09 -25.47 -6.73
CA ASN A 22 -0.09 -26.82 -7.26
C ASN A 22 0.22 -26.90 -8.77
N ARG A 23 0.57 -25.77 -9.43
CA ARG A 23 0.83 -25.66 -10.89
C ARG A 23 -0.26 -26.22 -11.82
N GLN A 24 -1.46 -26.51 -11.30
CA GLN A 24 -2.62 -26.73 -12.15
C GLN A 24 -3.09 -25.35 -12.62
N GLN A 25 -2.81 -25.03 -13.87
CA GLN A 25 -3.47 -23.96 -14.59
C GLN A 25 -4.90 -24.41 -14.85
N ASP A 26 -5.82 -24.05 -13.95
CA ASP A 26 -7.22 -23.94 -14.35
C ASP A 26 -7.32 -22.69 -15.21
N PRO A 27 -7.85 -22.78 -16.45
CA PRO A 27 -8.18 -21.59 -17.21
C PRO A 27 -9.17 -20.80 -16.36
N LEU A 28 -8.73 -19.67 -15.81
CA LEU A 28 -9.64 -18.72 -15.19
C LEU A 28 -10.66 -18.35 -16.26
N ASP A 29 -11.94 -18.45 -15.94
CA ASP A 29 -12.96 -17.81 -16.74
C ASP A 29 -12.78 -16.29 -16.59
N VAL A 30 -11.92 -15.73 -17.45
CA VAL A 30 -11.58 -14.30 -17.45
C VAL A 30 -12.76 -13.42 -17.88
N SER A 31 -13.89 -14.02 -18.29
CA SER A 31 -15.13 -13.31 -18.57
C SER A 31 -15.62 -12.50 -17.35
N ASN A 32 -15.22 -12.89 -16.14
CA ASN A 32 -15.57 -12.23 -14.88
C ASN A 32 -14.35 -11.84 -14.02
N ALA A 33 -13.13 -11.82 -14.58
CA ALA A 33 -11.94 -11.45 -13.82
C ALA A 33 -11.97 -9.96 -13.46
N VAL A 34 -12.00 -9.66 -12.16
CA VAL A 34 -11.88 -8.29 -11.63
C VAL A 34 -10.43 -8.05 -11.24
N ILE A 35 -9.81 -7.02 -11.82
CA ILE A 35 -8.47 -6.55 -11.44
C ILE A 35 -8.66 -5.23 -10.70
N SER A 36 -8.47 -5.24 -9.39
CA SER A 36 -8.47 -4.04 -8.56
C SER A 36 -7.04 -3.51 -8.46
N ILE A 37 -6.82 -2.28 -8.92
CA ILE A 37 -5.57 -1.55 -8.72
C ILE A 37 -5.78 -0.62 -7.54
N HIS A 38 -4.99 -0.79 -6.48
CA HIS A 38 -4.92 0.17 -5.39
C HIS A 38 -3.66 1.02 -5.57
N ILE A 39 -3.84 2.33 -5.67
CA ILE A 39 -2.74 3.28 -5.55
C ILE A 39 -2.59 3.54 -4.06
N SER A 40 -1.41 3.26 -3.50
CA SER A 40 -1.07 3.62 -2.13
C SER A 40 -0.21 4.87 -2.16
N TYR A 41 -0.58 5.86 -1.35
CA TYR A 41 0.22 7.06 -1.15
C TYR A 41 1.03 6.91 0.15
N PRO A 42 2.34 7.25 0.15
CA PRO A 42 3.13 7.19 1.37
C PRO A 42 2.51 8.08 2.46
N GLY A 43 2.23 7.49 3.62
CA GLY A 43 1.65 8.19 4.77
C GLY A 43 0.12 8.23 4.81
N ASP A 44 -0.58 7.93 3.71
CA ASP A 44 -2.06 7.80 3.64
C ASP A 44 -2.42 6.36 4.01
N PHE A 45 -2.58 6.11 5.30
CA PHE A 45 -2.77 4.79 5.88
C PHE A 45 -4.24 4.40 5.98
N ASP A 46 -5.16 5.36 6.00
CA ASP A 46 -6.60 5.12 5.99
C ASP A 46 -7.25 5.17 4.59
N GLY A 47 -6.52 5.68 3.59
CA GLY A 47 -6.88 5.65 2.18
C GLY A 47 -7.81 6.77 1.74
N ASP A 48 -7.94 7.85 2.52
CA ASP A 48 -8.81 8.98 2.22
C ASP A 48 -8.18 10.06 1.30
N ARG A 49 -6.90 9.86 0.95
CA ARG A 49 -6.09 10.68 0.03
C ARG A 49 -5.53 11.94 0.65
N ASP A 50 -5.58 12.12 1.95
CA ASP A 50 -4.71 13.05 2.66
C ASP A 50 -3.80 12.33 3.65
N VAL A 51 -2.80 13.06 4.15
CA VAL A 51 -1.89 12.57 5.18
C VAL A 51 -2.11 13.46 6.39
N ASP A 52 -2.93 13.01 7.32
CA ASP A 52 -3.44 13.84 8.40
C ASP A 52 -3.37 13.16 9.78
N PHE A 53 -4.12 13.67 10.75
CA PHE A 53 -4.09 13.13 12.11
C PHE A 53 -4.69 11.72 12.20
N SER A 54 -5.61 11.35 11.32
CA SER A 54 -6.21 10.00 11.23
C SER A 54 -5.16 8.97 10.82
N ASP A 55 -4.27 9.31 9.89
CA ASP A 55 -3.12 8.47 9.54
C ASP A 55 -2.14 8.34 10.68
N TYR A 56 -1.90 9.44 11.41
CA TYR A 56 -1.05 9.38 12.60
C TYR A 56 -1.62 8.43 13.65
N LEU A 57 -2.95 8.46 13.90
CA LEU A 57 -3.61 7.52 14.82
C LEU A 57 -3.45 6.07 14.35
N THR A 58 -3.53 5.84 13.05
CA THR A 58 -3.31 4.54 12.43
C THR A 58 -1.85 4.08 12.62
N PHE A 59 -0.87 4.96 12.39
CA PHE A 59 0.55 4.69 12.57
C PHE A 59 0.92 4.33 14.02
N ILE A 60 0.45 5.12 15.01
CA ILE A 60 0.80 4.86 16.41
C ILE A 60 0.21 3.56 16.96
N SER A 61 -0.85 3.03 16.34
CA SER A 61 -1.48 1.79 16.77
C SER A 61 -0.57 0.56 16.64
N VAL A 62 0.45 0.66 15.78
CA VAL A 62 1.44 -0.40 15.48
C VAL A 62 2.88 0.03 15.81
N PHE A 63 3.07 1.17 16.46
CA PHE A 63 4.41 1.68 16.78
C PHE A 63 5.16 0.74 17.74
N GLY A 64 6.41 0.45 17.42
CA GLY A 64 7.29 -0.47 18.16
C GLY A 64 7.13 -1.94 17.78
N LEU A 65 6.20 -2.29 16.89
CA LEU A 65 6.08 -3.65 16.37
C LEU A 65 7.16 -3.96 15.34
N SER A 66 7.55 -5.23 15.28
CA SER A 66 8.51 -5.77 14.33
C SER A 66 7.85 -6.76 13.38
N SER A 67 8.49 -7.09 12.27
CA SER A 67 8.05 -8.11 11.31
C SER A 67 7.77 -9.50 11.90
N SER A 68 8.18 -9.76 13.15
CA SER A 68 7.88 -10.99 13.88
C SER A 68 6.56 -10.97 14.66
N ASP A 69 5.94 -9.79 14.81
CA ASP A 69 4.70 -9.59 15.55
C ASP A 69 3.47 -9.81 14.67
N ALA A 70 2.44 -10.45 15.20
CA ALA A 70 1.24 -10.81 14.44
C ALA A 70 0.45 -9.61 13.88
N ASN A 71 0.59 -8.44 14.51
CA ASN A 71 -0.09 -7.22 14.13
C ASN A 71 0.83 -6.23 13.39
N TYR A 72 2.02 -6.66 12.97
CA TYR A 72 2.91 -5.83 12.17
C TYR A 72 2.24 -5.49 10.84
N ASP A 73 2.21 -4.21 10.52
CA ASP A 73 1.73 -3.70 9.24
C ASP A 73 2.92 -3.11 8.48
N ALA A 74 3.32 -3.81 7.42
CA ALA A 74 4.45 -3.43 6.58
C ALA A 74 4.28 -2.05 5.92
N ARG A 75 3.05 -1.51 5.87
CA ARG A 75 2.82 -0.15 5.35
C ARG A 75 3.45 0.93 6.24
N MET A 76 3.61 0.67 7.54
CA MET A 76 4.12 1.64 8.53
C MET A 76 5.63 1.51 8.77
N ASP A 77 6.25 0.46 8.26
CA ASP A 77 7.71 0.27 8.21
C ASP A 77 8.23 0.94 6.93
N MET A 78 8.31 2.27 6.96
CA MET A 78 8.54 3.10 5.78
C MET A 78 9.99 3.06 5.29
N ASN A 79 10.92 2.52 6.09
CA ASN A 79 12.31 2.31 5.69
C ASN A 79 12.65 0.83 5.38
N ASP A 80 11.67 -0.08 5.47
CA ASP A 80 11.79 -1.52 5.26
C ASP A 80 12.86 -2.21 6.13
N ASP A 81 13.09 -1.74 7.37
CA ASP A 81 14.09 -2.30 8.29
C ASP A 81 13.56 -3.45 9.17
N GLY A 82 12.26 -3.73 9.08
CA GLY A 82 11.57 -4.77 9.81
C GLY A 82 11.05 -4.34 11.17
N ILE A 83 11.13 -3.05 11.55
CA ILE A 83 10.71 -2.49 12.83
C ILE A 83 10.05 -1.12 12.64
N ILE A 84 8.78 -0.99 13.03
CA ILE A 84 8.06 0.29 13.00
C ILE A 84 8.52 1.15 14.18
N ASN A 85 9.33 2.17 13.92
CA ASN A 85 9.97 2.97 14.95
C ASN A 85 10.09 4.46 14.59
N PHE A 86 10.94 5.18 15.33
CA PHE A 86 11.12 6.61 15.15
C PHE A 86 11.71 6.99 13.77
N ALA A 87 12.48 6.10 13.15
CA ALA A 87 12.98 6.30 11.79
C ALA A 87 11.82 6.40 10.79
N ASP A 88 10.82 5.53 10.90
CA ASP A 88 9.61 5.57 10.07
C ASP A 88 8.78 6.80 10.35
N PHE A 89 8.67 7.20 11.63
CA PHE A 89 7.99 8.43 12.00
C PHE A 89 8.61 9.66 11.31
N LEU A 90 9.93 9.72 11.16
CA LEU A 90 10.58 10.83 10.45
C LEU A 90 10.25 10.85 8.96
N ILE A 91 10.04 9.68 8.35
CA ILE A 91 9.60 9.56 6.96
C ILE A 91 8.13 10.01 6.84
N PHE A 92 7.27 9.52 7.74
CA PHE A 92 5.86 9.93 7.83
C PHE A 92 5.72 11.45 8.02
N ALA A 93 6.48 12.04 8.94
CA ALA A 93 6.50 13.48 9.18
C ALA A 93 6.93 14.28 7.94
N GLY A 94 7.73 13.69 7.05
CA GLY A 94 8.15 14.31 5.79
C GLY A 94 7.04 14.43 4.75
N VAL A 95 5.98 13.63 4.87
CA VAL A 95 4.81 13.64 3.99
C VAL A 95 3.54 14.15 4.68
N PHE A 96 3.61 14.51 5.96
CA PHE A 96 2.46 15.00 6.71
C PHE A 96 1.86 16.28 6.09
N GLY A 97 0.54 16.31 5.95
CA GLY A 97 -0.23 17.41 5.37
C GLY A 97 -0.29 17.43 3.84
N THR A 98 0.19 16.39 3.15
CA THR A 98 -0.02 16.25 1.71
C THR A 98 -1.44 15.78 1.38
N THR A 99 -1.92 16.13 0.19
CA THR A 99 -3.19 15.66 -0.36
C THR A 99 -2.96 15.16 -1.78
N HIS A 100 -3.64 14.07 -2.15
CA HIS A 100 -3.52 13.40 -3.43
C HIS A 100 -4.81 13.54 -4.25
N SER A 101 -4.67 13.79 -5.56
CA SER A 101 -5.78 14.07 -6.50
C SER A 101 -6.20 12.82 -7.27
#